data_AF-A0A2W7B0I1-F1
#
_entry.id   AF-A0A2W7B0I1-F1
#
_cell.length_a   1.000
_cell.length_b   1.000
_cell.length_c   1.000
_cell.angle_alpha   90.00
_cell.angle_beta   90.00
_cell.angle_gamma   90.00
#
_symmetry.space_group_name_H-M   'P 1'
#
loop_
_entity.id
_entity.type
_entity.pdbx_description
1 polymer ?
#
loop_
_entity_poly.entity_id
_entity_poly.type
_entity_poly.pdbx_seq_one_letter_code
_entity_poly.pdbx_strand_id
1 'polypeptide(L)'
;MTSGKIENSLYWSAAILGLVLDQISKYMAVQYLKGLKSVPVIDGVFHLTYATNTGAAFSLFSGQIDWLKWVSMIVSLGLVVFGIFGKNLNRWEQVGYGCILAGAAGNGIDRFVAGYVVDFIDIRIIRFAIFNIADVSINVGLACLAIAVLFVSKPSKQKS
;
A
#
# COMPACT_ATOMS: atom_id res chain seq x y z
N MET A 1 24.57 -27.58 -2.39
CA MET A 1 23.11 -27.48 -2.16
C MET A 1 22.88 -26.54 -0.99
N THR A 2 22.92 -25.23 -1.24
CA THR A 2 22.60 -24.22 -0.23
C THR A 2 21.09 -24.25 0.00
N SER A 3 20.70 -24.42 1.27
CA SER A 3 19.32 -24.37 1.75
C SER A 3 18.56 -23.24 1.06
N GLY A 4 17.50 -23.57 0.32
CA GLY A 4 16.65 -22.64 -0.45
C GLY A 4 15.81 -21.72 0.43
N LYS A 5 16.45 -20.97 1.35
CA LYS A 5 15.79 -19.87 2.05
C LYS A 5 15.62 -18.74 1.04
N ILE A 6 14.37 -18.40 0.73
CA ILE A 6 14.05 -17.18 -0.03
C ILE A 6 14.65 -16.01 0.75
N GLU A 7 15.63 -15.32 0.16
CA GLU A 7 16.16 -14.08 0.72
C GLU A 7 15.01 -13.06 0.80
N ASN A 8 14.97 -12.30 1.89
CA ASN A 8 13.91 -11.32 2.15
C ASN A 8 12.49 -11.93 2.26
N SER A 9 12.32 -13.09 2.91
CA SER A 9 11.01 -13.75 3.01
C SER A 9 9.90 -12.88 3.60
N LEU A 10 10.19 -12.01 4.59
CA LEU A 10 9.20 -11.09 5.16
C LEU A 10 8.77 -10.02 4.17
N TYR A 11 9.66 -9.60 3.27
CA TYR A 11 9.35 -8.64 2.21
C TYR A 11 8.28 -9.21 1.29
N TRP A 12 8.52 -10.41 0.76
CA TRP A 12 7.60 -11.05 -0.17
C TRP A 12 6.29 -11.42 0.50
N SER A 13 6.35 -11.87 1.75
CA SER A 13 5.15 -12.17 2.54
C SER A 13 4.30 -10.91 2.76
N ALA A 14 4.90 -9.79 3.17
CA ALA A 14 4.20 -8.52 3.36
C ALA A 14 3.60 -8.00 2.04
N ALA A 15 4.36 -8.09 0.94
CA ALA A 15 3.90 -7.67 -0.39
C ALA A 15 2.69 -8.49 -0.87
N ILE A 16 2.78 -9.82 -0.82
CA ILE A 16 1.73 -10.71 -1.30
C ILE A 16 0.48 -10.60 -0.41
N LEU A 17 0.66 -10.67 0.92
CA LEU A 17 -0.48 -10.59 1.84
C LEU A 17 -1.19 -9.23 1.72
N GLY A 18 -0.44 -8.13 1.71
CA GLY A 18 -1.01 -6.79 1.57
C GLY A 18 -1.78 -6.63 0.25
N LEU A 19 -1.20 -7.11 -0.86
CA LEU A 19 -1.84 -7.04 -2.17
C LEU A 19 -3.12 -7.88 -2.25
N VAL A 20 -3.09 -9.12 -1.74
CA VAL A 20 -4.25 -10.01 -1.71
C VAL A 20 -5.36 -9.42 -0.86
N LEU A 21 -5.03 -8.91 0.34
CA LEU A 21 -6.00 -8.27 1.22
C LEU A 21 -6.61 -7.03 0.57
N ASP A 22 -5.81 -6.20 -0.10
CA ASP A 22 -6.30 -5.04 -0.84
C ASP A 22 -7.29 -5.43 -1.94
N GLN A 23 -6.90 -6.32 -2.84
CA GLN A 23 -7.75 -6.69 -3.98
C GLN A 23 -9.02 -7.41 -3.56
N ILE A 24 -8.96 -8.30 -2.55
CA ILE A 24 -10.16 -8.92 -1.98
C ILE A 24 -11.08 -7.87 -1.35
N SER A 25 -10.53 -6.97 -0.53
CA SER A 25 -11.32 -5.95 0.17
C SER A 25 -12.01 -4.98 -0.80
N LYS A 26 -11.33 -4.57 -1.87
CA LYS A 26 -11.89 -3.74 -2.94
C LYS A 26 -12.95 -4.47 -3.75
N TYR A 27 -12.70 -5.73 -4.08
CA TYR A 27 -13.71 -6.57 -4.73
C TYR A 27 -14.98 -6.64 -3.88
N MET A 28 -14.86 -6.90 -2.57
CA MET A 28 -15.99 -6.88 -1.64
C MET A 28 -16.67 -5.51 -1.58
N ALA A 29 -15.91 -4.41 -1.56
CA ALA A 29 -16.48 -3.07 -1.59
C ALA A 29 -17.31 -2.83 -2.86
N VAL A 30 -16.84 -3.27 -4.03
CA VAL A 30 -17.60 -3.19 -5.28
C VAL A 30 -18.87 -4.04 -5.22
N GLN A 31 -18.81 -5.25 -4.68
CA GLN A 31 -19.97 -6.16 -4.63
C GLN A 31 -21.04 -5.70 -3.64
N TYR A 32 -20.63 -5.21 -2.47
CA TYR A 32 -21.54 -5.00 -1.34
C TYR A 32 -21.86 -3.54 -1.03
N LEU A 33 -21.03 -2.58 -1.46
CA LEU A 33 -21.22 -1.15 -1.12
C LEU A 33 -21.60 -0.29 -2.32
N LYS A 34 -21.27 -0.71 -3.55
CA LYS A 34 -21.56 0.08 -4.75
C LYS A 34 -23.06 0.29 -4.92
N GLY A 35 -23.47 1.55 -5.04
CA GLY A 35 -24.88 1.93 -5.19
C GLY A 35 -25.65 2.04 -3.87
N LEU A 36 -25.05 1.68 -2.74
CA LEU A 36 -25.62 1.91 -1.42
C LEU A 36 -25.28 3.32 -0.92
N LYS A 37 -26.10 3.81 0.01
CA LYS A 37 -25.65 4.87 0.91
C LYS A 37 -24.57 4.30 1.84
N SER A 38 -23.69 5.17 2.32
CA SER A 38 -22.66 4.84 3.33
C SER A 38 -23.25 3.99 4.46
N VAL A 39 -22.58 2.88 4.79
CA VAL A 39 -23.01 1.90 5.78
C VAL A 39 -22.26 2.15 7.10
N PRO A 40 -22.95 2.52 8.19
CA PRO A 40 -22.29 2.74 9.47
C PRO A 40 -21.87 1.43 10.12
N VAL A 41 -20.58 1.30 10.45
CA VAL A 41 -20.06 0.22 11.31
C VAL A 41 -20.11 0.65 12.77
N ILE A 42 -19.65 1.88 13.04
CA ILE A 42 -19.83 2.60 14.30
C ILE A 42 -20.39 3.97 13.94
N ASP A 43 -21.64 4.23 14.35
CA ASP A 43 -22.35 5.45 13.96
C ASP A 43 -21.57 6.71 14.36
N GLY A 44 -21.37 7.62 13.39
CA GLY A 44 -20.59 8.84 13.57
C GLY A 44 -19.07 8.69 13.63
N VAL A 45 -18.53 7.46 13.67
CA VAL A 45 -17.09 7.20 13.85
C VAL A 45 -16.45 6.52 12.64
N PHE A 46 -16.95 5.34 12.25
CA PHE A 46 -16.37 4.53 11.19
C PHE A 46 -17.46 3.94 10.32
N HIS A 47 -17.43 4.29 9.03
CA HIS A 47 -18.36 3.78 8.05
C HIS A 47 -17.63 3.08 6.91
N LEU A 48 -18.38 2.26 6.19
CA LEU A 48 -18.00 1.71 4.89
C LEU A 48 -18.70 2.52 3.80
N THR A 49 -17.93 3.26 3.01
CA THR A 49 -18.45 4.20 2.01
C THR A 49 -17.77 3.96 0.67
N TYR A 50 -18.48 3.39 -0.30
CA TYR A 50 -17.94 3.22 -1.65
C TYR A 50 -17.62 4.56 -2.30
N ALA A 51 -16.35 4.76 -2.68
CA ALA A 51 -15.88 5.90 -3.43
C ALA A 51 -14.92 5.45 -4.54
N THR A 52 -14.88 6.22 -5.63
CA THR A 52 -13.93 6.01 -6.72
C THR A 52 -12.99 7.20 -6.79
N ASN A 53 -11.68 6.94 -6.75
CA ASN A 53 -10.65 7.97 -6.75
C ASN A 53 -9.84 7.94 -8.06
N THR A 54 -9.89 9.05 -8.80
CA THR A 54 -9.14 9.25 -10.05
C THR A 54 -7.81 9.98 -9.85
N GLY A 55 -7.49 10.35 -8.61
CA GLY A 55 -6.24 10.98 -8.20
C GLY A 55 -5.36 10.05 -7.34
N ALA A 56 -4.42 10.69 -6.63
CA ALA A 56 -3.60 10.09 -5.59
C ALA A 56 -4.24 10.33 -4.20
N ALA A 57 -3.44 10.27 -3.13
CA ALA A 57 -3.89 10.60 -1.78
C ALA A 57 -4.55 11.99 -1.74
N PHE A 58 -5.63 12.13 -0.98
CA PHE A 58 -6.45 13.35 -0.90
C PHE A 58 -6.93 13.88 -2.27
N SER A 59 -7.08 13.00 -3.26
CA SER A 59 -7.46 13.36 -4.64
C SER A 59 -6.47 14.33 -5.30
N LEU A 60 -5.21 14.37 -4.86
CA LEU A 60 -4.17 15.13 -5.56
C LEU A 60 -3.99 14.57 -6.98
N PHE A 61 -3.76 15.45 -7.97
CA PHE A 61 -3.64 15.07 -9.38
C PHE A 61 -4.87 14.36 -9.97
N SER A 62 -6.08 14.64 -9.47
CA SER A 62 -7.33 14.15 -10.08
C SER A 62 -7.38 14.43 -11.57
N GLY A 63 -7.80 13.43 -12.34
CA GLY A 63 -7.85 13.49 -13.81
C GLY A 63 -6.52 13.16 -14.51
N GLN A 64 -5.41 13.03 -13.77
CA GLN A 64 -4.11 12.60 -14.31
C GLN A 64 -3.89 11.09 -14.15
N ILE A 65 -4.95 10.33 -14.39
CA ILE A 65 -5.00 8.88 -14.19
C ILE A 65 -3.88 8.17 -14.97
N ASP A 66 -3.60 8.59 -16.20
CA ASP A 66 -2.55 7.98 -17.03
C ASP A 66 -1.15 8.17 -16.45
N TRP A 67 -0.83 9.35 -15.93
CA TRP A 67 0.43 9.59 -15.24
C TRP A 67 0.55 8.70 -13.99
N LEU A 68 -0.49 8.66 -13.15
CA LEU A 68 -0.50 7.89 -11.90
C LEU A 68 -0.41 6.38 -12.13
N LYS A 69 -0.99 5.85 -13.22
CA LYS A 69 -0.81 4.46 -13.66
C LYS A 69 0.67 4.13 -13.84
N TRP A 70 1.36 4.92 -14.68
CA TRP A 70 2.76 4.67 -15.02
C TRP A 70 3.69 4.83 -13.82
N VAL A 71 3.45 5.83 -12.96
CA VAL A 71 4.22 5.99 -11.71
C VAL A 71 4.05 4.75 -10.81
N SER A 72 2.82 4.27 -10.61
CA SER A 72 2.56 3.10 -9.77
C SER A 72 3.25 1.84 -10.33
N MET A 73 3.25 1.67 -11.65
CA MET A 73 3.93 0.56 -12.32
C MET A 73 5.45 0.64 -12.15
N ILE A 74 6.05 1.80 -12.41
CA ILE A 74 7.51 2.00 -12.31
C ILE A 74 7.98 1.76 -10.88
N VAL A 75 7.27 2.30 -9.88
CA VAL A 75 7.59 2.08 -8.46
C VAL A 75 7.47 0.61 -8.10
N SER A 76 6.39 -0.06 -8.51
CA SER A 76 6.17 -1.47 -8.22
C SER A 76 7.25 -2.34 -8.85
N LEU A 77 7.59 -2.11 -10.12
CA LEU A 77 8.65 -2.84 -10.82
C LEU A 77 10.02 -2.60 -10.17
N GLY A 78 10.34 -1.35 -9.84
CA GLY A 78 11.58 -0.99 -9.15
C GLY A 78 11.70 -1.68 -7.80
N LEU A 79 10.60 -1.78 -7.04
CA LEU A 79 10.54 -2.49 -5.77
C LEU A 79 10.66 -4.02 -5.97
N VAL A 80 10.05 -4.61 -6.99
CA VAL A 80 10.24 -6.04 -7.30
C VAL A 80 11.71 -6.33 -7.62
N VAL A 81 12.33 -5.52 -8.48
CA VAL A 81 13.76 -5.65 -8.82
C VAL A 81 14.61 -5.48 -7.55
N PHE A 82 14.31 -4.48 -6.72
CA PHE A 82 15.00 -4.27 -5.45
C PHE A 82 14.85 -5.45 -4.49
N GLY A 83 13.67 -6.06 -4.37
CA GLY A 83 13.45 -7.22 -3.51
C GLY A 83 14.21 -8.48 -3.96
N ILE A 84 14.42 -8.64 -5.28
CA ILE A 84 15.15 -9.78 -5.87
C ILE A 84 16.67 -9.60 -5.72
N PHE A 85 17.18 -8.40 -6.01
CA PHE A 85 18.64 -8.16 -6.08
C PHE A 85 19.23 -7.48 -4.83
N GLY A 86 18.39 -6.91 -3.97
CA GLY A 86 18.78 -6.25 -2.74
C GLY A 86 19.22 -7.24 -1.67
N LYS A 87 20.43 -7.08 -1.15
CA LYS A 87 20.99 -7.95 -0.11
C LYS A 87 20.97 -7.28 1.26
N ASN A 88 20.67 -8.07 2.30
CA ASN A 88 20.76 -7.72 3.73
C ASN A 88 19.77 -6.66 4.25
N LEU A 89 18.48 -6.78 3.93
CA LEU A 89 17.44 -5.97 4.57
C LEU A 89 17.16 -6.47 5.99
N ASN A 90 17.13 -5.55 6.95
CA ASN A 90 16.64 -5.85 8.29
C ASN A 90 15.12 -6.08 8.28
N ARG A 91 14.56 -6.66 9.35
CA ARG A 91 13.12 -7.03 9.40
C ARG A 91 12.17 -5.86 9.12
N TRP A 92 12.52 -4.65 9.55
CA TRP A 92 11.68 -3.46 9.37
C TRP A 92 11.77 -2.94 7.93
N GLU A 93 12.94 -3.02 7.31
CA GLU A 93 13.09 -2.75 5.87
C GLU A 93 12.32 -3.74 5.03
N GLN A 94 12.41 -5.04 5.34
CA GLN A 94 11.67 -6.08 4.63
C GLN A 94 10.16 -5.82 4.67
N VAL A 95 9.59 -5.67 5.87
CA VAL A 95 8.15 -5.37 6.02
C VAL A 95 7.81 -4.03 5.37
N GLY A 96 8.66 -3.01 5.58
CA GLY A 96 8.46 -1.66 5.08
C GLY A 96 8.32 -1.60 3.56
N TYR A 97 9.34 -2.06 2.85
CA TYR A 97 9.32 -2.08 1.39
C TYR A 97 8.30 -3.06 0.83
N GLY A 98 8.08 -4.22 1.48
CA GLY A 98 7.04 -5.16 1.09
C GLY A 98 5.64 -4.53 1.13
N CYS A 99 5.31 -3.79 2.18
CA CYS A 99 4.04 -3.08 2.31
C CYS A 99 3.89 -1.93 1.29
N ILE A 100 4.98 -1.19 0.99
CA ILE A 100 4.94 -0.16 -0.07
C ILE A 100 4.70 -0.81 -1.44
N LEU A 101 5.34 -1.95 -1.73
CA LEU A 101 5.09 -2.71 -2.96
C LEU A 101 3.64 -3.17 -3.03
N ALA A 102 3.08 -3.73 -1.95
CA ALA A 102 1.67 -4.12 -1.89
C ALA A 102 0.74 -2.96 -2.27
N GLY A 103 0.92 -1.80 -1.64
CA GLY A 103 0.03 -0.67 -1.87
C GLY A 103 0.22 0.01 -3.22
N ALA A 104 1.47 0.16 -3.69
CA ALA A 104 1.75 0.69 -5.03
C ALA A 104 1.18 -0.22 -6.13
N ALA A 105 1.35 -1.54 -5.98
CA ALA A 105 0.82 -2.51 -6.92
C ALA A 105 -0.71 -2.57 -6.88
N GLY A 106 -1.32 -2.60 -5.69
CA GLY A 106 -2.78 -2.67 -5.51
C GLY A 106 -3.51 -1.48 -6.13
N ASN A 107 -3.09 -0.25 -5.79
CA ASN A 107 -3.66 0.95 -6.42
C ASN A 107 -3.27 1.07 -7.90
N GLY A 108 -2.11 0.54 -8.31
CA GLY A 108 -1.71 0.47 -9.71
C GLY A 108 -2.66 -0.40 -10.54
N ILE A 109 -2.93 -1.63 -10.07
CA ILE A 109 -3.83 -2.60 -10.72
C ILE A 109 -5.20 -1.97 -10.98
N ASP A 110 -5.81 -1.36 -9.96
CA ASP A 110 -7.10 -0.70 -10.11
C ASP A 110 -7.08 0.37 -11.22
N ARG A 111 -6.04 1.20 -11.24
CA ARG A 111 -5.91 2.24 -12.26
C ARG A 111 -5.78 1.65 -13.66
N PHE A 112 -5.00 0.57 -13.84
CA PHE A 112 -4.85 -0.07 -15.15
C PHE A 112 -6.13 -0.80 -15.60
N VAL A 113 -6.84 -1.45 -14.69
CA VAL A 113 -8.01 -2.28 -15.00
C VAL A 113 -9.29 -1.46 -15.10
N ALA A 114 -9.54 -0.58 -14.13
CA ALA A 114 -10.80 0.14 -13.98
C ALA A 114 -10.70 1.63 -14.31
N GLY A 115 -9.49 2.20 -14.36
CA GLY A 115 -9.28 3.64 -14.58
C GLY A 115 -9.52 4.51 -13.34
N TYR A 116 -9.68 3.90 -12.16
CA TYR A 116 -9.82 4.59 -10.87
C TYR A 116 -9.47 3.61 -9.76
N VAL A 117 -9.18 4.12 -8.57
CA VAL A 117 -8.96 3.34 -7.34
C VAL A 117 -10.28 3.21 -6.57
N VAL A 118 -10.55 2.03 -6.02
CA VAL A 118 -11.71 1.82 -5.14
C VAL A 118 -11.32 2.13 -3.69
N ASP A 119 -11.98 3.13 -3.11
CA ASP A 119 -11.84 3.52 -1.70
C ASP A 119 -13.12 3.17 -0.93
N PHE A 120 -12.97 2.75 0.33
CA PHE A 120 -14.13 2.28 1.11
C PHE A 120 -14.05 2.48 2.62
N ILE A 121 -12.88 2.82 3.18
CA ILE A 121 -12.69 3.04 4.61
C ILE A 121 -12.93 4.51 4.92
N ASP A 122 -14.00 4.83 5.66
CA ASP A 122 -14.44 6.19 5.97
C ASP A 122 -14.40 6.45 7.50
N ILE A 123 -13.36 7.16 7.96
CA ILE A 123 -13.20 7.55 9.38
C ILE A 123 -13.81 8.94 9.60
N ARG A 124 -15.09 8.96 9.97
CA ARG A 124 -15.91 10.18 10.05
C ARG A 124 -15.57 11.10 11.22
N ILE A 125 -15.20 10.54 12.37
CA ILE A 125 -14.96 11.35 13.58
C ILE A 125 -13.85 12.39 13.38
N ILE A 126 -12.86 12.10 12.55
CA ILE A 126 -11.77 13.03 12.19
C ILE A 126 -11.91 13.65 10.80
N ARG A 127 -13.01 13.35 10.08
CA ARG A 127 -13.26 13.82 8.70
C ARG A 127 -12.09 13.58 7.75
N PHE A 128 -11.49 12.39 7.83
CA PHE A 128 -10.37 12.02 6.98
C PHE A 128 -10.85 11.68 5.56
N ALA A 129 -9.95 11.72 4.57
CA ALA A 129 -10.27 11.22 3.23
C ALA A 129 -10.66 9.74 3.29
N ILE A 130 -11.51 9.27 2.39
CA ILE A 130 -11.81 7.83 2.28
C ILE A 130 -10.60 7.15 1.64
N PHE A 131 -10.19 6.00 2.17
CA PHE A 131 -9.00 5.27 1.71
C PHE A 131 -9.25 3.77 1.63
N ASN A 132 -8.22 3.01 1.29
CA ASN A 132 -8.27 1.55 1.17
C ASN A 132 -7.07 0.86 1.85
N ILE A 133 -6.98 -0.47 1.73
CA ILE A 133 -5.93 -1.28 2.35
C ILE A 133 -4.57 -1.07 1.69
N ALA A 134 -4.50 -0.76 0.39
CA ALA A 134 -3.27 -0.33 -0.26
C ALA A 134 -2.72 0.96 0.36
N ASP A 135 -3.56 1.96 0.66
CA ASP A 135 -3.12 3.19 1.33
C ASP A 135 -2.63 2.95 2.76
N VAL A 136 -3.33 2.08 3.50
CA VAL A 136 -2.88 1.62 4.83
C VAL A 136 -1.52 0.93 4.72
N SER A 137 -1.33 0.06 3.73
CA SER A 137 -0.08 -0.66 3.50
C SER A 137 1.07 0.31 3.23
N ILE A 138 0.87 1.35 2.41
CA ILE A 138 1.90 2.38 2.18
C ILE A 138 2.27 3.09 3.49
N ASN A 139 1.29 3.51 4.29
CA ASN A 139 1.55 4.22 5.55
C ASN A 139 2.26 3.35 6.59
N VAL A 140 1.85 2.09 6.74
CA VAL A 140 2.53 1.10 7.60
C VAL A 140 3.95 0.88 7.09
N GLY A 141 4.14 0.77 5.77
CA GLY A 141 5.45 0.60 5.16
C GLY A 141 6.39 1.76 5.45
N LEU A 142 5.91 3.00 5.28
CA LEU A 142 6.64 4.21 5.64
C LEU A 142 7.01 4.25 7.12
N ALA A 143 6.09 3.88 8.02
CA ALA A 143 6.37 3.80 9.45
C ALA A 143 7.47 2.77 9.77
N CYS A 144 7.43 1.58 9.15
CA CYS A 144 8.48 0.58 9.32
C CYS A 144 9.85 1.06 8.81
N LEU A 145 9.90 1.75 7.67
CA LEU A 145 11.15 2.31 7.15
C LEU A 145 11.67 3.44 8.06
N ALA A 146 10.80 4.27 8.61
CA ALA A 146 11.19 5.28 9.60
C ALA A 146 11.80 4.63 10.84
N ILE A 147 11.21 3.53 11.34
CA ILE A 147 11.77 2.76 12.46
C ILE A 147 13.14 2.18 12.12
N ALA A 148 13.31 1.63 10.91
CA ALA A 148 14.60 1.10 10.46
C ALA A 148 15.69 2.17 10.50
N VAL A 149 15.41 3.35 9.94
CA VAL A 149 16.37 4.46 9.88
C VAL A 149 16.68 5.01 11.27
N LEU A 150 15.67 5.23 12.11
CA LEU A 150 15.84 5.90 13.40
C LEU A 150 16.45 5.02 14.49
N PHE A 151 16.19 3.70 14.46
CA PHE A 151 16.50 2.82 15.58
C PHE A 151 17.37 1.61 15.22
N VAL A 152 17.54 1.29 13.94
CA VAL A 152 18.25 0.06 13.51
C VAL A 152 19.54 0.39 12.76
N SER A 153 19.52 1.41 11.89
CA SER A 153 20.71 1.90 11.21
C SER A 153 21.66 2.52 12.23
N LYS A 154 22.69 1.78 12.66
CA LYS A 154 23.77 2.38 13.46
C LYS A 154 24.52 3.41 12.60
N PRO A 155 24.76 4.63 13.09
CA PRO A 155 25.65 5.55 12.40
C PRO A 155 27.00 4.86 12.22
N SER A 156 27.49 4.81 10.99
CA SER A 156 28.85 4.33 10.74
C SER A 156 29.79 5.24 11.53
N LYS A 157 30.54 4.67 12.48
CA LYS A 157 31.71 5.38 13.03
C LYS A 157 32.65 5.58 11.84
N GLN A 158 32.70 6.80 11.31
CA GLN A 158 33.81 7.24 10.47
C GLN A 158 35.09 6.96 11.27
N LYS A 159 35.86 5.97 10.84
CA LYS A 159 37.24 5.83 11.29
C LYS A 159 37.97 7.04 10.70
N SER A 160 38.39 7.96 11.58
CA SER A 160 39.37 9.01 11.29
C SER A 160 40.70 8.39 10.88
#